data_AF-A0A402ADZ8-F1
#
_entry.id   AF-A0A402ADZ8-F1
#
_cell.length_a   1.000
_cell.length_b   1.000
_cell.length_c   1.000
_cell.angle_alpha   90.00
_cell.angle_beta   90.00
_cell.angle_gamma   90.00
#
_symmetry.space_group_name_H-M   'P 1'
#
loop_
_entity.id
_entity.type
_entity.pdbx_description
1 polymer ?
#
loop_
_entity_poly.entity_id
_entity_poly.type
_entity_poly.pdbx_seq_one_letter_code
_entity_poly.pdbx_strand_id
1 'polypeptide(L)' 'MNPLIVLPIICTLLAASFWLWMAWDLGGNTRLSSTEKTYWIAAFLFLNIFAAVFYYVYEYRTRR' A
#
# COMPACT_ATOMS: atom_id res chain seq x y z
N MET A 1 -8.93 0.10 24.81
CA MET A 1 -8.98 0.80 23.52
C MET A 1 -10.15 0.27 22.71
N ASN A 2 -10.92 1.13 22.05
CA ASN A 2 -12.06 0.70 21.23
C ASN A 2 -11.54 -0.10 20.01
N PRO A 3 -11.95 -1.36 19.80
CA PRO A 3 -11.49 -2.19 18.68
C PRO A 3 -11.73 -1.54 17.31
N LEU A 4 -12.75 -0.68 17.18
CA LEU A 4 -13.01 0.10 15.97
C LEU A 4 -11.92 1.12 15.63
N ILE A 5 -11.11 1.52 16.62
CA ILE A 5 -9.94 2.42 16.44
C ILE A 5 -8.65 1.60 16.25
N VAL A 6 -8.53 0.47 16.94
CA VAL A 6 -7.33 -0.37 16.87
C VAL A 6 -7.17 -1.04 15.51
N LEU A 7 -8.27 -1.55 14.95
CA LEU A 7 -8.27 -2.24 13.66
C LEU A 7 -7.70 -1.39 12.52
N PRO A 8 -8.18 -0.14 12.27
CA PRO A 8 -7.63 0.67 11.18
C PRO A 8 -6.16 1.03 11.39
N ILE A 9 -5.70 1.22 12.63
CA ILE A 9 -4.28 1.48 12.93
C ILE A 9 -3.42 0.27 12.55
N ILE A 10 -3.83 -0.95 12.96
CA ILE A 10 -3.11 -2.18 12.63
C ILE A 10 -3.07 -2.40 11.10
N CYS A 11 -4.20 -2.22 10.42
CA CYS A 11 -4.27 -2.35 8.97
C CYS A 11 -3.35 -1.33 8.27
N THR A 12 -3.30 -0.09 8.76
CA THR A 12 -2.43 0.95 8.20
C THR A 12 -0.96 0.62 8.43
N LEU A 13 -0.59 0.15 9.62
CA LEU A 13 0.78 -0.26 9.93
C LEU A 13 1.23 -1.44 9.08
N LEU A 14 0.38 -2.47 8.92
CA LEU A 14 0.68 -3.61 8.06
C LEU A 14 0.89 -3.18 6.61
N ALA A 15 0.03 -2.31 6.08
CA ALA A 15 0.20 -1.76 4.74
C ALA A 15 1.52 -0.97 4.63
N ALA A 16 1.80 -0.06 5.55
CA ALA A 16 3.04 0.72 5.54
C ALA A 16 4.30 -0.17 5.63
N SER A 17 4.31 -1.19 6.49
CA SER A 17 5.41 -2.15 6.60
C SER A 17 5.59 -2.96 5.32
N PHE A 18 4.51 -3.40 4.68
CA PHE A 18 4.57 -4.10 3.39
C PHE A 18 5.20 -3.21 2.31
N TRP A 19 4.87 -1.92 2.30
CA TRP A 19 5.37 -0.97 1.31
C TRP A 19 6.85 -0.69 1.48
N LEU A 20 7.30 -0.49 2.73
CA LEU A 20 8.71 -0.32 3.05
C LEU A 20 9.53 -1.55 2.67
N TRP A 21 9.01 -2.74 2.99
CA TRP A 21 9.66 -4.00 2.60
C TRP A 21 9.79 -4.12 1.08
N MET A 22 8.71 -3.84 0.34
CA MET A 22 8.73 -3.94 -1.12
C MET A 22 9.71 -2.93 -1.75
N ALA A 23 9.72 -1.68 -1.27
CA ALA A 23 10.64 -0.66 -1.75
C ALA A 23 12.11 -1.04 -1.48
N TRP A 24 12.38 -1.58 -0.29
CA TRP A 24 13.71 -2.08 0.07
C TRP A 24 14.16 -3.25 -0.82
N ASP A 25 13.28 -4.25 -0.99
CA ASP A 25 13.59 -5.43 -1.78
C ASP A 25 13.85 -5.05 -3.25
N LEU A 26 13.01 -4.22 -3.86
CA LEU A 26 13.19 -3.80 -5.25
C LEU A 26 14.49 -2.99 -5.49
N GLY A 27 14.96 -2.24 -4.49
CA GLY A 27 16.16 -1.41 -4.58
C GLY A 27 17.48 -2.20 -4.61
N GLY A 28 17.53 -3.38 -3.99
CA GLY A 28 18.77 -4.16 -3.82
C GLY A 28 18.70 -5.61 -4.32
N ASN A 29 17.53 -6.11 -4.69
CA ASN A 29 17.36 -7.52 -5.00
C ASN A 29 17.87 -7.85 -6.41
N THR A 30 18.94 -8.63 -6.52
CA THR A 30 19.47 -9.15 -7.80
C THR A 30 18.90 -10.51 -8.18
N ARG A 31 18.09 -11.13 -7.32
CA ARG A 31 17.45 -12.43 -7.56
C ARG A 31 16.23 -12.32 -8.48
N LEU A 32 15.51 -11.19 -8.45
CA LEU A 32 14.37 -10.95 -9.32
C LEU A 32 14.82 -10.43 -10.68
N SER A 33 14.24 -10.99 -11.75
CA SER A 33 14.42 -10.47 -13.10
C SER A 33 13.80 -9.08 -13.26
N SER A 34 14.26 -8.30 -14.24
CA SER A 34 13.72 -6.96 -14.52
C SER A 34 12.21 -6.96 -14.79
N THR A 35 11.71 -8.03 -15.41
CA THR A 35 10.28 -8.20 -15.68
C THR A 35 9.48 -8.40 -14.39
N GLU A 36 9.95 -9.25 -13.47
CA GLU A 36 9.29 -9.45 -12.17
C GLU A 36 9.27 -8.17 -11.33
N LYS A 37 10.38 -7.43 -11.32
CA LYS A 37 10.44 -6.11 -10.65
C LYS A 37 9.41 -5.14 -11.21
N THR A 38 9.24 -5.14 -12.53
CA THR A 38 8.24 -4.30 -13.21
C THR A 38 6.82 -4.66 -12.77
N TYR A 39 6.49 -5.94 -12.66
CA TYR A 39 5.18 -6.38 -12.16
C TYR A 39 4.95 -5.97 -10.70
N TRP A 40 5.96 -6.10 -9.85
CA TRP A 40 5.88 -5.66 -8.45
C TRP A 40 5.67 -4.15 -8.33
N ILE A 41 6.38 -3.35 -9.13
CA ILE A 41 6.17 -1.89 -9.19
C ILE A 41 4.76 -1.56 -9.71
N ALA A 42 4.28 -2.25 -10.74
CA ALA A 42 2.94 -2.06 -11.26
C ALA A 42 1.86 -2.39 -10.22
N ALA A 43 2.03 -3.51 -9.49
CA ALA A 43 1.13 -3.89 -8.40
C ALA A 43 1.11 -2.86 -7.27
N PHE A 44 2.29 -2.33 -6.90
CA PHE A 44 2.42 -1.25 -5.92
C PHE A 44 1.67 0.01 -6.34
N LEU A 45 1.90 0.48 -7.57
CA LEU A 45 1.23 1.66 -8.12
C LEU A 45 -0.29 1.46 -8.18
N PHE A 46 -0.75 0.28 -8.60
CA PHE A 46 -2.17 -0.04 -8.67
C PHE A 46 -2.84 0.01 -7.28
N LEU A 47 -2.23 -0.62 -6.28
CA LEU A 47 -2.73 -0.59 -4.89
C LEU A 47 -2.77 0.84 -4.33
N ASN A 48 -1.75 1.65 -4.62
CA ASN A 48 -1.68 3.06 -4.24
C ASN A 48 -2.84 3.87 -4.84
N ILE A 49 -3.04 3.76 -6.15
CA ILE A 49 -4.11 4.47 -6.86
C ILE A 49 -5.47 4.02 -6.34
N PHE A 50 -5.67 2.71 -6.16
CA PHE A 50 -6.92 2.18 -5.63
C PHE A 50 -7.22 2.70 -4.21
N ALA A 51 -6.22 2.70 -3.32
CA ALA A 51 -6.35 3.25 -1.97
C ALA A 51 -6.68 4.75 -2.00
N ALA A 52 -6.04 5.52 -2.87
CA ALA A 52 -6.31 6.95 -3.03
C ALA A 52 -7.73 7.22 -3.54
N VAL A 53 -8.20 6.45 -4.53
CA VAL A 53 -9.58 6.55 -5.05
C VAL A 53 -10.60 6.18 -3.99
N PHE A 54 -10.37 5.07 -3.26
CA PHE A 54 -11.23 4.65 -2.16
C PHE A 54 -11.33 5.76 -1.10
N TYR A 55 -10.20 6.29 -0.65
CA TYR A 55 -10.16 7.41 0.29
C TYR A 55 -10.93 8.63 -0.25
N TYR A 56 -10.73 8.99 -1.52
CA TYR A 56 -11.43 10.12 -2.11
C TYR A 56 -12.96 9.92 -2.13
N VAL A 57 -13.43 8.74 -2.56
CA VAL A 57 -14.86 8.45 -2.70
C VAL A 57 -15.57 8.35 -1.35
N TYR A 58 -14.98 7.64 -0.39
CA TYR A 58 -15.66 7.33 0.87
C TYR A 58 -15.38 8.35 1.98
N GLU A 59 -14.15 8.87 2.06
CA GLU A 59 -13.77 9.79 3.12
C GLU A 59 -13.81 11.25 2.67
N TYR A 60 -13.19 11.59 1.54
CA TYR A 60 -13.07 13.00 1.14
C TYR A 60 -14.40 13.58 0.60
N ARG A 61 -15.07 12.87 -0.31
CA ARG A 61 -16.31 13.32 -0.94
C ARG A 61 -17.45 13.43 0.07
N THR A 62 -17.56 12.47 0.99
CA THR A 62 -18.66 12.41 1.97
C THR A 62 -18.51 13.42 3.11
N ARG A 63 -17.31 13.97 3.32
CA ARG A 63 -17.04 15.05 4.28
C ARG A 63 -17.40 16.45 3.74
N ARG A 64 -17.79 16.57 2.46
CA ARG A 64 -18.35 17.79 1.85
C ARG A 64 -19.83 17.59 1.56
#